data_AF-A0A419NDI0-F1
#
_entry.id   AF-A0A419NDI0-F1
#
_cell.length_a   1.000
_cell.length_b   1.000
_cell.length_c   1.000
_cell.angle_alpha   90.00
_cell.angle_beta   90.00
_cell.angle_gamma   90.00
#
_symmetry.space_group_name_H-M   'P 1'
#
loop_
_entity.id
_entity.type
_entity.pdbx_description
1 polymer ?
#
loop_
_entity_poly.entity_id
_entity_poly.type
_entity_poly.pdbx_seq_one_letter_code
_entity_poly.pdbx_strand_id
1 'polypeptide(L)' 'MNYLIVTVDVIKGKWLREAGFETGAHLTVKIANGCIVIIKDSDEVDELKHEQEALRQQLRDIKRANKNIKSALQSIVS' A
#
# COMPACT_ATOMS: atom_id res chain seq x y z
N MET A 1 -18.84 8.48 1.84
CA MET A 1 -18.01 7.94 2.93
C MET A 1 -16.58 7.87 2.41
N ASN A 2 -15.68 8.71 2.94
CA ASN A 2 -14.29 8.73 2.50
C ASN A 2 -13.50 7.70 3.30
N TYR A 3 -12.90 6.74 2.61
CA TYR A 3 -12.06 5.71 3.21
C TYR A 3 -10.60 6.13 3.00
N LEU A 4 -9.83 6.25 4.08
CA LEU A 4 -8.39 6.44 3.99
C LEU A 4 -7.74 5.09 4.28
N ILE A 5 -7.18 4.47 3.24
CA ILE A 5 -6.33 3.29 3.41
C ILE A 5 -5.02 3.80 4.00
N VAL A 6 -4.67 3.34 5.20
CA VAL A 6 -3.41 3.70 5.85
C VAL A 6 -2.56 2.46 6.05
N THR A 7 -1.32 2.53 5.59
CA THR A 7 -0.28 1.54 5.90
C THR A 7 0.39 1.95 7.22
N VAL A 8 0.60 1.00 8.13
CA VAL A 8 1.16 1.27 9.45
C VAL A 8 2.69 1.27 9.39
N ASP A 9 3.32 2.43 9.60
CA ASP A 9 4.77 2.55 9.79
C ASP A 9 5.15 2.26 11.27
N VAL A 10 6.37 1.79 11.54
CA VAL A 10 6.85 1.27 12.83
C VAL A 10 6.60 2.21 14.02
N ILE A 11 6.66 3.54 13.83
CA ILE A 11 6.39 4.54 14.88
C ILE A 11 4.89 4.59 15.24
N LYS A 12 4.00 4.32 14.27
CA LYS A 12 2.55 4.18 14.46
C LYS A 12 2.14 2.76 14.89
N GLY A 13 3.06 1.81 14.95
CA GLY A 13 2.77 0.43 15.34
C GLY A 13 2.60 0.22 16.86
N LYS A 14 3.21 1.07 17.70
CA LYS A 14 3.22 0.88 19.17
C LYS A 14 1.83 0.98 19.79
N TRP A 15 1.10 2.07 19.53
CA TRP A 15 -0.27 2.25 20.04
C TRP A 15 -1.26 1.22 19.46
N LEU A 16 -1.04 0.79 18.21
CA LEU A 16 -1.84 -0.27 17.59
C LEU A 16 -1.63 -1.62 18.28
N ARG A 17 -0.38 -1.96 18.63
CA ARG A 17 -0.07 -3.16 19.42
C ARG A 17 -0.71 -3.10 20.81
N GLU A 18 -0.67 -1.95 21.47
CA GLU A 18 -1.35 -1.72 22.76
C GLU A 18 -2.87 -1.89 22.65
N ALA A 19 -3.45 -1.52 21.50
CA ALA A 19 -4.86 -1.74 21.18
C ALA A 19 -5.18 -3.16 20.67
N GLY A 20 -4.20 -4.07 20.62
CA GLY A 20 -4.38 -5.48 20.22
C GLY A 20 -4.23 -5.76 18.72
N PHE A 21 -3.76 -4.81 17.91
CA PHE A 21 -3.52 -4.99 16.49
C PHE A 21 -2.07 -5.40 16.19
N GLU A 22 -1.90 -6.37 15.29
CA GLU A 22 -0.59 -6.77 14.79
C GLU A 22 -0.04 -5.73 13.81
N THR A 23 1.27 -5.47 13.88
CA THR A 23 1.94 -4.60 12.90
C THR A 23 2.15 -5.36 11.60
N GLY A 24 1.83 -4.70 10.47
CA GLY A 24 2.00 -5.27 9.14
C GLY A 24 0.69 -5.75 8.51
N ALA A 25 -0.39 -5.88 9.28
CA ALA A 25 -1.71 -6.16 8.74
C ALA A 25 -2.29 -4.93 8.03
N HIS A 26 -3.07 -5.16 6.96
CA HIS A 26 -3.88 -4.10 6.35
C HIS A 26 -5.07 -3.77 7.26
N LEU A 27 -5.17 -2.49 7.59
CA LEU A 27 -6.23 -1.95 8.43
C LEU A 27 -7.04 -0.93 7.63
N THR A 28 -8.35 -1.02 7.75
CA THR A 28 -9.25 0.04 7.29
C THR A 28 -9.49 1.01 8.44
N VAL A 29 -9.12 2.28 8.23
CA VAL A 29 -9.36 3.35 9.19
C VAL A 29 -10.49 4.26 8.71
N LYS A 30 -11.46 4.49 9.60
CA LYS A 30 -12.60 5.39 9.37
C LYS A 30 -12.65 6.45 10.45
N ILE A 31 -13.08 7.65 10.08
CA ILE A 31 -13.48 8.67 11.04
C ILE A 31 -15.01 8.66 11.09
N ALA A 32 -15.58 8.39 12.26
CA ALA A 32 -17.03 8.38 12.47
C ALA A 32 -17.33 9.10 13.78
N ASN A 33 -18.17 10.14 13.71
CA ASN A 33 -18.66 10.89 14.88
C ASN A 33 -17.55 11.41 15.81
N GLY A 34 -16.43 11.90 15.24
CA GLY A 34 -15.29 12.38 16.03
C GLY A 34 -14.37 11.28 16.58
N CYS A 35 -14.68 10.00 16.32
CA CYS A 35 -13.87 8.86 16.72
C CYS A 35 -13.12 8.25 15.52
N ILE A 36 -11.94 7.66 15.80
CA ILE A 36 -11.19 6.83 14.86
C ILE A 36 -11.64 5.37 15.06
N VAL A 37 -12.14 4.75 14.01
CA VAL A 37 -12.53 3.34 13.98
C VAL A 37 -11.52 2.59 13.13
N ILE A 38 -10.94 1.54 13.72
CA ILE A 38 -9.91 0.70 13.10
C ILE A 38 -10.49 -0.68 12.93
N ILE A 39 -10.48 -1.18 11.69
CA ILE A 39 -11.04 -2.47 11.33
C ILE A 39 -9.91 -3.27 10.70
N LYS A 40 -9.59 -4.44 11.27
CA LYS A 40 -8.69 -5.40 10.62
C LYS A 40 -9.41 -5.94 9.38
N ASP A 41 -8.74 -5.90 8.24
CA ASP A 41 -9.28 -6.53 7.03
C ASP A 41 -9.33 -8.07 7.23
N SER A 42 -10.22 -8.76 6.52
CA SER A 42 -10.20 -10.23 6.54
C SER A 42 -8.90 -10.74 5.91
N ASP A 43 -8.47 -11.93 6.31
CA ASP A 43 -7.23 -12.54 5.81
C ASP A 43 -7.23 -12.64 4.28
N GLU A 44 -8.37 -12.99 3.66
CA GLU A 44 -8.55 -12.99 2.19
C GLU A 44 -8.31 -11.61 1.56
N VAL A 45 -8.82 -10.53 2.19
CA VAL A 45 -8.63 -9.17 1.69
C VAL A 45 -7.19 -8.70 1.89
N ASP A 46 -6.55 -9.11 2.98
CA ASP A 46 -5.15 -8.83 3.29
C ASP A 46 -4.21 -9.46 2.25
N GLU A 47 -4.43 -10.74 1.92
CA GLU A 47 -3.71 -11.47 0.88
C GLU A 47 -3.87 -10.81 -0.51
N LEU A 48 -5.11 -10.50 -0.89
CA LEU A 48 -5.39 -9.81 -2.16
C LEU A 48 -4.72 -8.43 -2.25
N LYS A 49 -4.61 -7.70 -1.14
CA LYS A 49 -3.91 -6.41 -1.10
C LYS A 49 -2.40 -6.59 -1.25
N HIS A 50 -1.82 -7.59 -0.61
CA HIS A 50 -0.42 -7.93 -0.79
C HIS A 50 -0.10 -8.30 -2.25
N GLU A 51 -0.93 -9.14 -2.88
CA GLU A 51 -0.78 -9.48 -4.29
C GLU A 51 -0.89 -8.24 -5.19
N GLN A 52 -1.89 -7.39 -4.93
CA GLN A 52 -2.06 -6.14 -5.66
C GLN A 52 -0.85 -5.20 -5.52
N GLU A 53 -0.25 -5.11 -4.33
CA GLU A 53 0.95 -4.30 -4.11
C GLU A 53 2.16 -4.85 -4.88
N ALA A 54 2.35 -6.16 -4.86
CA ALA A 54 3.41 -6.84 -5.63
C ALA A 54 3.24 -6.59 -7.14
N LEU A 55 2.03 -6.76 -7.68
CA LEU A 55 1.72 -6.50 -9.08
C LEU A 55 1.95 -5.03 -9.46
N ARG A 56 1.56 -4.09 -8.58
CA ARG A 56 1.82 -2.65 -8.80
C ARG A 56 3.31 -2.35 -8.83
N GLN A 57 4.11 -3.00 -7.98
CA GLN A 57 5.56 -2.83 -7.99
C GLN A 57 6.17 -3.33 -9.30
N GLN A 58 5.79 -4.53 -9.75
CA GLN A 58 6.23 -5.07 -11.04
C GLN A 58 5.89 -4.14 -12.20
N LEU A 59 4.68 -3.58 -12.23
CA LEU A 59 4.27 -2.62 -13.27
C LEU A 59 5.10 -1.32 -13.24
N ARG A 60 5.47 -0.83 -12.05
CA ARG A 60 6.36 0.34 -11.93
C ARG A 60 7.74 0.05 -12.53
N ASP A 61 8.28 -1.13 -12.27
CA ASP A 61 9.60 -1.52 -12.74
C ASP A 61 9.61 -1.72 -14.27
N ILE A 62 8.58 -2.38 -14.82
CA ILE A 62 8.38 -2.49 -16.27
C ILE A 62 8.26 -1.11 -16.91
N LYS A 63 7.47 -0.20 -16.33
CA LYS A 63 7.31 1.16 -16.87
C LYS A 63 8.63 1.93 -16.85
N ARG A 64 9.45 1.76 -15.81
CA ARG A 64 10.78 2.36 -15.71
C ARG A 64 11.71 1.78 -16.78
N ALA A 65 11.75 0.46 -16.94
CA ALA A 65 12.54 -0.20 -17.97
C ALA A 65 12.16 0.28 -19.39
N ASN A 66 10.86 0.34 -19.69
CA ASN A 66 10.36 0.82 -20.98
C ASN A 66 10.76 2.29 -21.25
N LYS A 67 10.71 3.15 -20.23
CA LYS A 67 11.18 4.54 -20.36
C LYS A 67 12.67 4.60 -20.70
N ASN A 68 13.48 3.79 -20.04
CA ASN A 68 14.93 3.74 -20.26
C ASN A 68 15.27 3.21 -21.67
N ILE A 69 14.59 2.15 -22.12
CA ILE A 69 14.74 1.60 -23.47
C ILE A 69 14.37 2.65 -24.52
N LYS A 70 13.25 3.36 -24.31
CA LYS A 70 12.81 4.44 -25.21
C LYS A 70 13.86 5.56 -25.31
N SER A 71 14.41 6.01 -24.19
CA SER A 71 15.45 7.04 -24.21
C SER A 71 16.73 6.58 -24.90
N ALA A 72 17.15 5.32 -24.68
CA ALA A 72 18.33 4.76 -25.33
C ALA A 72 18.15 4.67 -26.85
N LEU A 73 16.97 4.26 -27.32
CA LEU A 73 16.66 4.23 -28.74
C LEU A 73 16.66 5.63 -29.36
N GLN A 74 16.10 6.63 -28.67
CA GLN A 74 16.08 8.02 -29.13
C GLN A 74 17.49 8.59 -29.32
N SER A 75 18.42 8.26 -28.42
CA SER A 75 19.83 8.67 -28.54
C SER A 75 20.60 7.98 -29.66
N ILE A 76 20.10 6.86 -30.21
CA ILE A 76 20.72 6.17 -31.36
C ILE A 76 20.26 6.76 -32.68
N VAL A 77 19.01 7.25 -32.74
CA VAL A 77 18.41 7.81 -33.96
C VAL A 77 18.72 9.31 -34.14
N SER A 78 19.17 9.99 -33.08
CA SER A 78 19.59 11.41 -33.10
C SER A 78 21.08 11.55 -33.40
#